data_AF-A0A238V2X0-F1
#
_entry.id   AF-A0A238V2X0-F1
#
_cell.length_a   1.000
_cell.length_b   1.000
_cell.length_c   1.000
_cell.angle_alpha   90.00
_cell.angle_beta   90.00
_cell.angle_gamma   90.00
#
_symmetry.space_group_name_H-M   'P 1'
#
loop_
_entity.id
_entity.type
_entity.pdbx_description
1 polymer ?
#
loop_
_entity_poly.entity_id
_entity_poly.type
_entity_poly.pdbx_seq_one_letter_code
_entity_poly.pdbx_strand_id
1 'polypeptide(L)'
;MPSPAIETALPVAVATMEKRYDGDVVGRSATLFTSAFDHGTGTYVAMESFEGTLHDRAGAFNFAHSATTLGEGMDNAFFVIVPASGTGALAGITGTGGIAIDADGTHRIWFDYELG
;
A
#
# COMPACT_ATOMS: atom_id res chain seq x y z
N MET A 1 -13.64 15.12 -4.50
CA MET A 1 -13.38 13.67 -4.50
C MET A 1 -14.64 12.97 -4.98
N PRO A 2 -14.57 11.93 -5.83
CA PRO A 2 -15.76 11.16 -6.18
C PRO A 2 -16.34 10.52 -4.91
N SER A 3 -17.64 10.66 -4.69
CA SER A 3 -18.38 9.98 -3.63
C SER A 3 -19.40 9.07 -4.30
N PRO A 4 -19.53 7.81 -3.88
CA PRO A 4 -20.61 6.96 -4.39
C PRO A 4 -21.97 7.56 -4.01
N ALA A 5 -22.95 7.39 -4.90
CA ALA A 5 -24.32 7.90 -4.71
C ALA A 5 -25.16 7.03 -3.76
N ILE A 6 -24.65 5.86 -3.36
CA ILE A 6 -25.34 4.91 -2.50
C ILE A 6 -24.89 5.15 -1.06
N GLU A 7 -25.87 5.36 -0.17
CA GLU A 7 -25.63 5.48 1.27
C GLU A 7 -25.49 4.09 1.91
N THR A 8 -24.45 3.93 2.72
CA THR A 8 -24.14 2.74 3.50
C THR A 8 -23.96 3.13 4.97
N ALA A 9 -24.08 2.17 5.89
CA ALA A 9 -23.84 2.43 7.32
C ALA A 9 -22.40 2.88 7.62
N LEU A 10 -21.45 2.49 6.77
CA LEU A 10 -20.07 2.99 6.75
C LEU A 10 -19.84 3.72 5.43
N PRO A 11 -19.83 5.06 5.40
CA PRO A 11 -19.68 5.81 4.16
C PRO A 11 -18.28 5.61 3.55
N VAL A 12 -18.19 5.72 2.23
CA VAL A 12 -16.90 5.67 1.54
C VAL A 12 -16.16 6.99 1.70
N ALA A 13 -14.91 6.91 2.15
CA ALA A 13 -13.99 8.04 2.25
C ALA A 13 -12.81 7.83 1.29
N VAL A 14 -12.27 8.95 0.77
CA VAL A 14 -11.05 8.95 -0.04
C VAL A 14 -10.03 9.87 0.60
N ALA A 15 -8.79 9.39 0.75
CA ALA A 15 -7.70 10.13 1.38
C ALA A 15 -6.41 9.99 0.59
N THR A 16 -5.51 10.98 0.73
CA THR A 16 -4.16 10.93 0.16
C THR A 16 -3.13 10.98 1.27
N MET A 17 -2.00 10.30 1.09
CA MET A 17 -0.89 10.30 2.06
C MET A 17 0.45 10.29 1.32
N GLU A 18 1.48 10.91 1.91
CA GLU A 18 2.87 10.64 1.55
C GLU A 18 3.49 9.72 2.61
N LYS A 19 4.16 8.64 2.19
CA LYS A 19 4.94 7.80 3.10
C LYS A 19 6.43 7.93 2.77
N ARG A 20 7.27 7.69 3.79
CA ARG A 20 8.72 7.61 3.66
C ARG A 20 9.18 6.25 4.16
N TYR A 21 10.20 5.72 3.51
CA TYR A 21 10.73 4.39 3.75
C TYR A 21 12.24 4.47 3.95
N ASP A 22 12.73 3.69 4.90
CA ASP A 22 14.13 3.58 5.26
C ASP A 22 14.48 2.09 5.48
N GLY A 23 15.75 1.72 5.25
CA GLY A 23 16.25 0.35 5.35
C GLY A 23 16.52 -0.27 3.98
N ASP A 24 16.05 -1.50 3.74
CA ASP A 24 16.20 -2.18 2.44
C ASP A 24 15.29 -1.59 1.35
N VAL A 25 14.22 -0.92 1.77
CA VAL A 25 13.35 -0.08 0.94
C VAL A 25 13.61 1.35 1.32
N VAL A 26 14.22 2.13 0.44
CA VAL A 26 14.52 3.55 0.69
C VAL A 26 13.78 4.41 -0.30
N GLY A 27 13.01 5.39 0.15
CA GLY A 27 12.35 6.32 -0.75
C GLY A 27 11.08 6.90 -0.17
N ARG A 28 10.14 7.21 -1.06
CA ARG A 28 8.84 7.75 -0.68
C ARG A 28 7.74 7.27 -1.60
N SER A 29 6.51 7.49 -1.20
CA SER A 29 5.36 7.20 -2.02
C SER A 29 4.27 8.26 -1.91
N ALA A 30 3.51 8.40 -2.98
CA ALA A 30 2.22 9.07 -2.96
C ALA A 30 1.12 7.99 -2.97
N THR A 31 0.28 7.99 -1.95
CA THR A 31 -0.79 6.99 -1.76
C THR A 31 -2.16 7.62 -1.95
N LEU A 32 -3.06 6.90 -2.63
CA LEU A 32 -4.50 7.17 -2.66
C LEU A 32 -5.23 6.01 -1.98
N PHE A 33 -5.98 6.32 -0.92
CA PHE A 33 -6.84 5.39 -0.19
C PHE A 33 -8.29 5.60 -0.56
N THR A 34 -9.03 4.50 -0.67
CA THR A 34 -10.49 4.48 -0.50
C THR A 34 -10.81 3.56 0.68
N SER A 35 -11.77 3.93 1.52
CA SER A 35 -12.10 3.16 2.72
C SER A 35 -13.58 3.26 3.08
N ALA A 36 -14.09 2.23 3.74
CA ALA A 36 -15.32 2.28 4.52
C ALA A 36 -14.95 1.79 5.93
N PHE A 37 -14.79 2.73 6.86
CA PHE A 37 -14.17 2.46 8.16
C PHE A 37 -14.79 3.34 9.25
N ASP A 38 -15.07 2.74 10.40
CA ASP A 38 -15.53 3.43 11.60
C ASP A 38 -15.15 2.62 12.86
N HIS A 39 -14.82 3.31 13.96
CA HIS A 39 -14.55 2.72 15.28
C HIS A 39 -13.69 1.43 15.28
N GLY A 40 -12.64 1.37 14.46
CA GLY A 40 -11.74 0.19 14.41
C GLY A 40 -12.27 -0.98 13.57
N THR A 41 -13.38 -0.81 12.86
CA THR A 41 -13.92 -1.80 11.94
C THR A 41 -14.04 -1.22 10.54
N GLY A 42 -13.59 -1.96 9.53
CA GLY A 42 -13.79 -1.56 8.15
C GLY A 42 -12.69 -2.02 7.22
N THR A 43 -12.81 -1.65 5.95
CA THR A 43 -11.87 -2.05 4.89
C THR A 43 -11.30 -0.80 4.23
N TYR A 44 -10.01 -0.85 3.93
CA TYR A 44 -9.38 0.11 3.03
C TYR A 44 -8.79 -0.59 1.82
N VAL A 45 -8.67 0.15 0.73
CA VAL A 45 -7.93 -0.22 -0.48
C VAL A 45 -7.04 0.95 -0.84
N ALA A 46 -5.78 0.68 -1.17
CA ALA A 46 -4.78 1.68 -1.45
C ALA A 46 -4.08 1.38 -2.78
N MET A 47 -3.88 2.43 -3.58
CA MET A 47 -2.96 2.44 -4.70
C MET A 47 -1.81 3.38 -4.35
N GLU A 48 -0.59 2.90 -4.52
CA GLU A 48 0.60 3.59 -4.04
C GLU A 48 1.67 3.68 -5.13
N SER A 49 2.07 4.90 -5.47
CA SER A 49 3.18 5.17 -6.39
C SER A 49 4.45 5.40 -5.58
N PHE A 50 5.38 4.45 -5.63
CA PHE A 50 6.67 4.51 -4.96
C PHE A 50 7.76 5.00 -5.90
N GLU A 51 8.65 5.86 -5.40
CA GLU A 51 9.93 6.20 -6.01
C GLU A 51 11.05 6.02 -4.98
N GLY A 52 12.13 5.36 -5.39
CA GLY A 52 13.22 5.06 -4.48
C GLY A 52 14.11 3.92 -4.95
N THR A 53 14.63 3.19 -3.98
CA THR A 53 15.57 2.08 -4.19
C THR A 53 15.09 0.86 -3.42
N LEU A 54 15.01 -0.28 -4.11
CA LEU A 54 14.93 -1.59 -3.47
C LEU A 54 16.34 -2.20 -3.48
N HIS A 55 16.93 -2.38 -2.30
CA HIS A 55 18.35 -2.67 -2.15
C HIS A 55 19.22 -1.66 -2.92
N ASP A 56 19.94 -2.08 -3.98
CA ASP A 56 20.79 -1.21 -4.82
C ASP A 56 20.12 -0.81 -6.15
N ARG A 57 18.81 -1.08 -6.32
CA ARG A 57 18.08 -0.89 -7.58
C ARG A 57 17.14 0.31 -7.51
N ALA A 58 17.56 1.41 -8.13
CA ALA A 58 16.79 2.65 -8.17
C ALA A 58 15.72 2.64 -9.28
N GLY A 59 14.53 3.11 -8.96
CA GLY A 59 13.42 3.22 -9.88
C GLY A 59 12.14 3.67 -9.20
N ALA A 60 11.03 3.47 -9.90
CA ALA A 60 9.69 3.70 -9.38
C ALA A 60 8.76 2.59 -9.86
N PHE A 61 7.71 2.30 -9.10
CA PHE A 61 6.66 1.37 -9.46
C PHE A 61 5.39 1.66 -8.65
N ASN A 62 4.26 1.11 -9.08
CA ASN A 62 3.02 1.15 -8.32
C ASN A 62 2.80 -0.18 -7.59
N PHE A 63 2.23 -0.13 -6.40
CA PHE A 63 1.69 -1.31 -5.71
C PHE A 63 0.32 -1.02 -5.12
N ALA A 64 -0.50 -2.07 -5.00
CA ALA A 64 -1.83 -1.99 -4.40
C ALA A 64 -1.88 -2.85 -3.15
N HIS A 65 -2.57 -2.37 -2.12
CA HIS A 65 -2.77 -3.14 -0.89
C HIS A 65 -4.12 -2.84 -0.24
N SER A 66 -4.65 -3.81 0.49
CA SER A 66 -5.89 -3.66 1.26
C SER A 66 -5.83 -4.49 2.53
N ALA A 67 -6.65 -4.11 3.51
CA ALA A 67 -6.96 -4.96 4.64
C ALA A 67 -8.32 -4.60 5.22
N THR A 68 -8.91 -5.55 5.92
CA THR A 68 -10.10 -5.37 6.75
C THR A 68 -9.70 -5.43 8.22
N THR A 69 -10.08 -4.44 8.99
CA THR A 69 -9.90 -4.41 10.45
C THR A 69 -11.21 -4.86 11.12
N LEU A 70 -11.11 -5.73 12.12
CA LEU A 70 -12.21 -6.23 12.95
C LEU A 70 -11.89 -5.98 14.43
N GLY A 71 -11.81 -4.72 14.84
CA GLY A 71 -11.36 -4.34 16.18
C GLY A 71 -9.83 -4.38 16.28
N GLU A 72 -9.29 -5.34 17.03
CA GLU A 72 -7.83 -5.45 17.26
C GLU A 72 -7.11 -6.28 16.18
N GLY A 73 -7.84 -6.98 15.31
CA GLY A 73 -7.25 -7.85 14.27
C GLY A 73 -7.34 -7.27 12.86
N MET A 74 -6.33 -7.58 12.03
CA MET A 74 -6.36 -7.39 10.58
C MET A 74 -6.62 -8.74 9.88
N ASP A 75 -7.51 -8.73 8.90
CA ASP A 75 -7.85 -9.87 8.06
C ASP A 75 -7.95 -9.42 6.59
N ASN A 76 -8.02 -10.36 5.64
CA ASN A 76 -8.16 -10.10 4.21
C ASN A 76 -7.06 -9.17 3.67
N ALA A 77 -5.84 -9.37 4.15
CA ALA A 77 -4.68 -8.64 3.65
C ALA A 77 -4.41 -9.02 2.18
N PHE A 78 -4.23 -8.01 1.35
CA PHE A 78 -3.82 -8.16 -0.05
C PHE A 78 -2.69 -7.18 -0.32
N PHE A 79 -1.72 -7.62 -1.12
CA PHE A 79 -0.59 -6.81 -1.55
C PHE A 79 -0.07 -7.29 -2.91
N VAL A 80 0.07 -6.38 -3.86
CA VAL A 80 0.60 -6.71 -5.20
C VAL A 80 1.40 -5.55 -5.78
N ILE A 81 2.53 -5.86 -6.40
CA ILE A 81 3.24 -4.92 -7.28
C ILE A 81 2.48 -4.88 -8.61
N VAL A 82 2.03 -3.70 -9.04
CA VAL A 82 1.27 -3.53 -10.27
C VAL A 82 2.17 -3.90 -11.46
N PRO A 83 1.85 -4.96 -12.24
CA PRO A 83 2.68 -5.38 -13.35
C PRO A 83 2.91 -4.25 -14.36
N ALA A 84 4.10 -4.22 -14.95
CA ALA A 84 4.53 -3.22 -15.95
C ALA A 84 4.56 -1.76 -15.46
N SER A 85 4.40 -1.50 -14.15
CA SER A 85 4.52 -0.14 -13.59
C SER A 85 5.97 0.28 -13.30
N GLY A 86 6.89 -0.67 -13.29
CA GLY A 86 8.30 -0.46 -12.99
C GLY A 86 9.03 0.46 -13.98
N THR A 87 9.94 1.27 -13.46
CA THR A 87 10.81 2.17 -14.24
C THR A 87 12.27 2.06 -13.79
N GLY A 88 13.20 2.59 -14.58
CA GLY A 88 14.63 2.58 -14.25
C GLY A 88 15.16 1.17 -14.06
N ALA A 89 15.94 0.94 -13.01
CA ALA A 89 16.50 -0.38 -12.69
C ALA A 89 15.46 -1.38 -12.14
N LEU A 90 14.22 -0.92 -11.94
CA LEU A 90 13.05 -1.70 -11.54
C LEU A 90 12.06 -1.92 -12.70
N ALA A 91 12.43 -1.57 -13.93
CA ALA A 91 11.61 -1.91 -15.09
C ALA A 91 11.38 -3.42 -15.18
N GLY A 92 10.13 -3.84 -15.41
CA GLY A 92 9.75 -5.25 -15.44
C GLY A 92 9.52 -5.90 -14.07
N ILE A 93 9.57 -5.13 -12.97
CA ILE A 93 9.28 -5.66 -11.63
C ILE A 93 7.87 -6.25 -11.53
N THR A 94 7.79 -7.43 -10.93
CA THR A 94 6.56 -8.11 -10.53
C THR A 94 6.71 -8.65 -9.11
N GLY A 95 5.61 -8.96 -8.45
CA GLY A 95 5.67 -9.59 -7.13
C GLY A 95 4.54 -9.20 -6.21
N THR A 96 4.72 -9.58 -4.94
CA THR A 96 3.81 -9.32 -3.84
C THR A 96 4.60 -8.68 -2.68
N GLY A 97 4.08 -8.80 -1.47
CA GLY A 97 4.72 -8.28 -0.27
C GLY A 97 3.71 -8.22 0.86
N GLY A 98 3.92 -7.31 1.78
CA GLY A 98 2.98 -7.09 2.85
C GLY A 98 3.35 -5.91 3.73
N ILE A 99 2.47 -5.66 4.69
CA ILE A 99 2.65 -4.64 5.72
C ILE A 99 2.36 -5.29 7.06
N ALA A 100 3.22 -5.05 8.04
CA ALA A 100 3.02 -5.42 9.44
C ALA A 100 3.22 -4.19 10.32
N ILE A 101 2.66 -4.24 11.53
CA ILE A 101 2.86 -3.21 12.55
C ILE A 101 3.49 -3.92 13.74
N ASP A 102 4.70 -3.53 14.10
CA ASP A 102 5.41 -4.05 15.25
C ASP A 102 4.72 -3.59 16.55
N ALA A 103 5.04 -4.24 17.68
CA ALA A 103 4.44 -3.92 18.98
C ALA A 103 4.71 -2.48 19.46
N ASP A 104 5.76 -1.83 18.94
CA ASP A 104 6.09 -0.44 19.23
C ASP A 104 5.39 0.57 18.29
N GLY A 105 4.54 0.09 17.38
CA GLY A 105 3.84 0.89 16.39
C GLY A 105 4.62 1.14 15.10
N THR A 106 5.82 0.56 14.95
CA THR A 106 6.60 0.69 13.71
C THR A 106 5.92 -0.05 12.58
N HIS A 107 5.63 0.65 11.48
CA HIS A 107 5.15 0.03 10.25
C HIS A 107 6.32 -0.61 9.49
N ARG A 108 6.20 -1.91 9.22
CA ARG A 108 7.10 -2.68 8.36
C ARG A 108 6.42 -2.90 7.02
N ILE A 109 7.18 -2.69 5.94
CA ILE A 109 6.79 -3.06 4.59
C ILE A 109 7.89 -3.92 4.00
N TRP A 110 7.52 -4.90 3.19
CA TRP A 110 8.46 -5.68 2.41
C TRP A 110 7.88 -5.98 1.03
N PHE A 111 8.78 -6.25 0.08
CA PHE A 111 8.44 -6.63 -1.28
C PHE A 111 9.07 -7.98 -1.58
N ASP A 112 8.24 -8.95 -1.96
CA ASP A 112 8.67 -10.24 -2.48
C ASP A 112 8.61 -10.13 -4.01
N TYR A 113 9.73 -9.74 -4.62
CA TYR A 113 9.75 -9.30 -6.02
C TYR A 113 10.71 -10.08 -6.91
N GLU A 114 10.37 -10.11 -8.19
CA GLU A 114 11.21 -10.58 -9.28
C GLU A 114 11.51 -9.44 -10.24
N LEU A 115 12.69 -9.49 -10.86
CA LEU A 115 13.07 -8.61 -11.95
C LEU A 115 13.38 -9.47 -13.18
N GLY A 116 12.73 -9.15 -14.30
CA GLY A 116 12.96 -9.79 -15.59
C GLY A 116 14.35 -9.56 -16.15
#